data_AF-A0AAP0RUA6-F1
#
_entry.id   AF-A0AAP0RUA6-F1
#
_cell.length_a   1.000
_cell.length_b   1.000
_cell.length_c   1.000
_cell.angle_alpha   90.00
_cell.angle_beta   90.00
_cell.angle_gamma   90.00
#
_symmetry.space_group_name_H-M   'P 1'
#
loop_
_entity.id
_entity.type
_entity.pdbx_description
1 polymer ?
#
loop_
_entity_poly.entity_id
_entity_poly.type
_entity_poly.pdbx_seq_one_letter_code
_entity_poly.pdbx_strand_id
1 'polypeptide(L)'
;MSNREECGRRLKILFYVHAILQMLSVLLVTAGAVMSIKNFENSFNNNHQRIGVALYGAVWLQALIGVLRPQRGTKRRSVWFFVHWTLGTAVSLLGIINIYTGLQAYHIKTSRRIRVWTMIFTAEVSFIVFFYLLQDKWEYIQKKGVILGNELIRPTGKEISTSNNKKESLTDPTYETMVS
;
A
#
# COMPACT_ATOMS: atom_id res chain seq x y z
N MET A 1 2.02 -25.92 -1.37
CA MET A 1 1.32 -24.86 -2.12
C MET A 1 2.36 -23.99 -2.81
N SER A 2 2.19 -23.69 -4.09
CA SER A 2 3.19 -22.87 -4.81
C SER A 2 3.07 -21.39 -4.43
N ASN A 3 4.17 -20.63 -4.50
CA ASN A 3 4.18 -19.17 -4.27
C ASN A 3 3.11 -18.42 -5.08
N ARG A 4 2.71 -18.92 -6.25
CA ARG A 4 1.67 -18.32 -7.11
C ARG A 4 0.26 -18.48 -6.53
N GLU A 5 -0.04 -19.62 -5.91
CA GLU A 5 -1.34 -19.91 -5.30
C GLU A 5 -1.55 -19.07 -4.04
N GLU A 6 -0.50 -18.93 -3.22
CA GLU A 6 -0.52 -18.12 -2.02
C GLU A 6 -0.70 -16.62 -2.34
N CYS A 7 0.04 -16.11 -3.33
CA CYS A 7 -0.12 -14.74 -3.82
C CYS A 7 -1.54 -14.47 -4.32
N GLY A 8 -2.10 -15.41 -5.09
CA GLY A 8 -3.48 -15.31 -5.59
C GLY A 8 -4.54 -15.28 -4.48
N ARG A 9 -4.36 -16.09 -3.42
CA ARG A 9 -5.25 -16.11 -2.25
C ARG A 9 -5.18 -14.81 -1.45
N ARG A 10 -3.98 -14.31 -1.16
CA ARG A 10 -3.77 -13.04 -0.45
C ARG A 10 -4.43 -11.86 -1.19
N LEU A 11 -4.25 -11.79 -2.51
CA LEU A 11 -4.86 -10.73 -3.32
C LEU A 11 -6.40 -10.77 -3.29
N LYS A 12 -7.00 -11.96 -3.28
CA LYS A 12 -8.46 -12.12 -3.13
C LYS A 12 -8.92 -11.61 -1.76
N ILE A 13 -8.22 -11.97 -0.68
CA ILE A 13 -8.56 -11.52 0.68
C ILE A 13 -8.49 -10.00 0.77
N LEU A 14 -7.39 -9.39 0.32
CA LEU A 14 -7.23 -7.93 0.32
C LEU A 14 -8.34 -7.23 -0.48
N PHE A 15 -8.74 -7.79 -1.61
CA PHE A 15 -9.84 -7.27 -2.40
C PHE A 15 -11.18 -7.31 -1.66
N TYR A 16 -11.53 -8.43 -1.02
CA TYR A 16 -12.78 -8.54 -0.26
C TYR A 16 -12.79 -7.62 0.95
N VAL A 17 -11.69 -7.59 1.71
CA VAL A 17 -11.54 -6.67 2.85
C VAL A 17 -11.70 -5.22 2.40
N HIS A 18 -11.02 -4.83 1.32
CA HIS A 18 -11.15 -3.49 0.74
C HIS A 18 -12.60 -3.18 0.36
N ALA A 19 -13.28 -4.09 -0.35
CA ALA A 19 -14.67 -3.88 -0.76
C ALA A 19 -15.62 -3.74 0.43
N ILE A 20 -15.48 -4.58 1.46
CA ILE A 20 -16.30 -4.53 2.67
C ILE A 20 -16.09 -3.21 3.42
N LEU A 21 -14.83 -2.82 3.63
CA LEU A 21 -14.49 -1.55 4.28
C LEU A 21 -15.00 -0.35 3.48
N GLN A 22 -14.91 -0.40 2.15
CA GLN A 22 -15.42 0.65 1.28
C GLN A 22 -16.95 0.78 1.38
N MET A 23 -17.68 -0.34 1.42
CA MET A 23 -19.14 -0.32 1.63
C MET A 23 -19.51 0.24 3.00
N LEU A 24 -18.79 -0.16 4.06
CA LEU A 24 -19.00 0.40 5.40
C LEU A 24 -18.74 1.90 5.44
N SER A 25 -17.69 2.37 4.76
CA SER A 25 -17.38 3.79 4.63
C SER A 25 -18.51 4.57 3.96
N VAL A 26 -19.07 4.06 2.85
CA VAL A 26 -20.22 4.69 2.16
C VAL A 26 -21.45 4.79 3.08
N LEU A 27 -21.73 3.74 3.85
CA LEU A 27 -22.83 3.74 4.82
C LEU A 27 -22.62 4.77 5.93
N LEU A 28 -21.42 4.81 6.54
CA LEU A 28 -21.08 5.76 7.60
C LEU A 28 -21.11 7.21 7.10
N VAL A 29 -20.55 7.47 5.92
CA VAL A 29 -20.57 8.79 5.29
C VAL A 29 -22.01 9.24 4.99
N THR A 30 -22.88 8.32 4.55
CA THR A 30 -24.31 8.60 4.36
C THR A 30 -25.03 8.89 5.67
N ALA A 31 -24.80 8.08 6.70
CA ALA A 31 -25.37 8.32 8.03
C ALA A 31 -24.91 9.66 8.60
N GLY A 32 -23.64 10.01 8.46
CA GLY A 32 -23.07 11.30 8.87
C GLY A 32 -23.68 12.48 8.11
N ALA A 33 -23.88 12.35 6.79
CA ALA A 33 -24.54 13.38 5.99
C ALA A 33 -25.99 13.60 6.44
N VAL A 34 -26.76 12.52 6.65
CA VAL A 34 -28.14 12.61 7.15
C VAL A 34 -28.17 13.24 8.55
N MET A 35 -27.28 12.82 9.45
CA MET A 35 -27.16 13.39 10.78
C MET A 35 -26.81 14.88 10.73
N SER A 36 -25.93 15.28 9.81
CA SER A 36 -25.56 16.68 9.61
C SER A 36 -26.77 17.52 9.18
N ILE A 37 -27.54 17.04 8.21
CA ILE A 37 -28.74 17.72 7.70
C ILE A 37 -29.81 17.85 8.78
N LYS A 38 -30.01 16.81 9.59
CA LYS A 38 -31.05 16.82 10.63
C LYS A 38 -30.70 17.68 11.85
N ASN A 39 -29.42 17.77 12.22
CA ASN A 39 -28.99 18.40 13.47
C ASN A 39 -28.37 19.78 13.29
N PHE A 40 -28.02 20.17 12.05
CA PHE A 40 -27.42 21.46 11.76
C PHE A 40 -28.15 22.16 10.61
N GLU A 41 -28.38 23.46 10.76
CA GLU A 41 -28.81 24.30 9.65
C GLU A 41 -27.69 24.37 8.60
N ASN A 42 -27.90 23.70 7.47
CA ASN A 42 -26.96 23.65 6.37
C ASN A 42 -27.23 24.76 5.36
N SER A 43 -26.72 25.96 5.62
CA SER A 43 -26.79 27.09 4.68
C SER A 43 -25.74 27.04 3.56
N PHE A 44 -24.84 26.04 3.58
CA PHE A 44 -23.73 25.87 2.62
C PHE A 44 -22.81 27.08 2.45
N ASN A 45 -22.87 28.03 3.39
CA ASN A 45 -22.07 29.25 3.35
C ASN A 45 -20.68 29.08 3.97
N ASN A 46 -20.37 27.89 4.50
CA ASN A 46 -19.04 27.55 5.01
C ASN A 46 -18.31 26.56 4.08
N ASN A 47 -16.99 26.66 4.05
CA ASN A 47 -16.15 25.80 3.20
C ASN A 47 -16.30 24.31 3.55
N HIS A 48 -16.54 23.97 4.83
CA HIS A 48 -16.74 22.59 5.29
C HIS A 48 -17.96 21.93 4.62
N GLN A 49 -19.13 22.58 4.60
CA GLN A 49 -20.35 22.03 4.01
C GLN A 49 -20.22 21.86 2.50
N ARG A 50 -19.59 22.82 1.82
CA ARG A 50 -19.35 22.74 0.37
C ARG A 50 -18.41 21.59 0.02
N ILE A 51 -17.28 21.48 0.73
CA ILE A 51 -16.34 20.36 0.57
C ILE A 51 -17.03 19.03 0.94
N GLY A 52 -17.82 19.01 2.01
CA GLY A 52 -18.54 17.84 2.50
C GLY A 52 -19.53 17.27 1.48
N VAL A 53 -20.32 18.10 0.81
CA VAL A 53 -21.26 17.64 -0.25
C VAL A 53 -20.50 17.15 -1.48
N ALA A 54 -19.47 17.87 -1.92
CA ALA A 54 -18.63 17.45 -3.04
C ALA A 54 -17.97 16.09 -2.74
N LEU A 55 -17.45 15.93 -1.52
CA LEU A 55 -16.87 14.69 -1.03
C LEU A 55 -17.91 13.57 -0.96
N TYR A 56 -19.12 13.84 -0.48
CA TYR A 56 -20.22 12.87 -0.44
C TYR A 56 -20.51 12.30 -1.83
N GLY A 57 -20.67 13.18 -2.83
CA GLY A 57 -20.86 12.77 -4.22
C GLY A 57 -19.66 11.97 -4.76
N ALA A 58 -18.43 12.40 -4.46
CA ALA A 58 -17.21 11.72 -4.88
C ALA A 58 -17.06 10.32 -4.28
N VAL A 59 -17.48 10.11 -3.02
CA VAL A 59 -17.50 8.79 -2.36
C VAL A 59 -18.45 7.84 -3.08
N TRP A 60 -19.65 8.29 -3.45
CA TRP A 60 -20.60 7.49 -4.23
C TRP A 60 -20.10 7.20 -5.64
N LEU A 61 -19.52 8.21 -6.31
CA LEU A 61 -18.90 8.03 -7.63
C LEU A 61 -17.77 6.99 -7.58
N GLN A 62 -16.92 7.05 -6.56
CA GLN A 62 -15.83 6.10 -6.35
C GLN A 62 -16.36 4.68 -6.11
N ALA A 63 -17.45 4.53 -5.34
CA ALA A 63 -18.12 3.24 -5.14
C ALA A 63 -18.70 2.69 -6.46
N LEU A 64 -19.37 3.53 -7.26
CA LEU A 64 -19.92 3.15 -8.55
C LEU A 64 -18.83 2.72 -9.54
N ILE A 65 -17.74 3.48 -9.63
CA ILE A 65 -16.57 3.10 -10.44
C ILE A 65 -16.00 1.77 -9.94
N GLY A 66 -15.95 1.56 -8.62
CA GLY A 66 -15.55 0.32 -7.98
C GLY A 66 -16.40 -0.88 -8.41
N VAL A 67 -17.72 -0.71 -8.54
CA VAL A 67 -18.66 -1.75 -9.00
C VAL A 67 -18.54 -2.02 -10.49
N LEU A 68 -18.33 -0.99 -11.32
CA LEU A 68 -18.16 -1.09 -12.79
C LEU A 68 -16.79 -1.64 -13.22
N ARG A 69 -16.20 -2.48 -12.37
CA ARG A 69 -14.89 -3.09 -12.48
C ARG A 69 -14.75 -3.94 -13.75
N PRO A 70 -13.88 -3.57 -14.72
CA PRO A 70 -13.68 -4.35 -15.95
C PRO A 70 -13.04 -5.72 -15.71
N GLN A 71 -13.30 -6.67 -16.60
CA GLN A 71 -12.65 -7.99 -16.63
C GLN A 71 -11.12 -7.88 -16.79
N ARG A 72 -10.41 -8.87 -16.25
CA ARG A 72 -8.93 -8.94 -16.31
C ARG A 72 -8.46 -9.12 -17.76
N GLY A 73 -7.26 -8.59 -18.07
CA GLY A 73 -6.61 -8.74 -19.39
C GLY A 73 -6.96 -7.68 -20.43
N THR A 74 -7.83 -6.71 -20.12
CA THR A 74 -8.23 -5.64 -21.06
C THR A 74 -7.41 -4.36 -20.83
N LYS A 75 -7.15 -3.56 -21.89
CA LYS A 75 -6.56 -2.21 -21.72
C LYS A 75 -7.40 -1.31 -20.80
N ARG A 76 -8.74 -1.47 -20.87
CA ARG A 76 -9.72 -0.81 -20.00
C ARG A 76 -9.46 -1.07 -18.51
N ARG A 77 -8.95 -2.25 -18.14
CA ARG A 77 -8.60 -2.62 -16.76
C ARG A 77 -7.52 -1.71 -16.17
N SER A 78 -6.50 -1.39 -16.96
CA SER A 78 -5.38 -0.55 -16.53
C SER A 78 -5.84 0.90 -16.34
N VAL A 79 -6.59 1.43 -17.31
CA VAL A 79 -7.18 2.78 -17.22
C VAL A 79 -8.12 2.88 -16.01
N TRP A 80 -9.01 1.90 -15.84
CA TRP A 80 -9.89 1.83 -14.68
C TRP A 80 -9.10 1.81 -13.37
N PHE A 81 -8.03 1.03 -13.29
CA PHE A 81 -7.19 0.95 -12.09
C PHE A 81 -6.57 2.30 -11.78
N PHE A 82 -5.98 2.97 -12.77
CA PHE A 82 -5.39 4.29 -12.59
C PHE A 82 -6.43 5.33 -12.14
N VAL A 83 -7.57 5.40 -12.83
CA VAL A 83 -8.65 6.35 -12.49
C VAL A 83 -9.22 6.08 -11.10
N HIS A 84 -9.56 4.83 -10.79
CA HIS A 84 -10.11 4.45 -9.49
C HIS A 84 -9.12 4.68 -8.36
N TRP A 85 -7.82 4.38 -8.57
CA TRP A 85 -6.78 4.60 -7.57
C TRP A 85 -6.49 6.08 -7.33
N THR A 86 -6.38 6.89 -8.39
CA THR A 86 -6.15 8.34 -8.28
C THR A 86 -7.34 9.04 -7.62
N LEU A 87 -8.56 8.75 -8.08
CA LEU A 87 -9.78 9.29 -7.47
C LEU A 87 -9.92 8.87 -6.01
N GLY A 88 -9.63 7.60 -5.68
CA GLY A 88 -9.67 7.10 -4.31
C GLY A 88 -8.71 7.84 -3.39
N THR A 89 -7.47 8.03 -3.83
CA THR A 89 -6.46 8.80 -3.09
C THR A 89 -6.93 10.25 -2.87
N ALA A 90 -7.48 10.90 -3.91
CA ALA A 90 -8.00 12.26 -3.79
C ALA A 90 -9.17 12.34 -2.80
N VAL A 91 -10.11 11.38 -2.84
CA VAL A 91 -11.24 11.28 -1.89
C VAL A 91 -10.74 11.11 -0.46
N SER A 92 -9.73 10.27 -0.22
CA SER A 92 -9.15 10.09 1.12
C SER A 92 -8.50 11.37 1.65
N LEU A 93 -7.73 12.09 0.82
CA LEU A 93 -7.11 13.36 1.20
C LEU A 93 -8.15 14.45 1.50
N LEU A 94 -9.16 14.58 0.63
CA LEU A 94 -10.28 15.50 0.85
C LEU A 94 -11.06 15.14 2.11
N GLY A 95 -11.21 13.85 2.43
CA GLY A 95 -11.80 13.38 3.68
C GLY A 95 -11.06 13.88 4.91
N ILE A 96 -9.73 13.78 4.93
CA ILE A 96 -8.89 14.29 6.02
C ILE A 96 -9.08 15.81 6.19
N ILE A 97 -9.02 16.57 5.10
CA ILE A 97 -9.23 18.02 5.11
C ILE A 97 -10.65 18.37 5.61
N ASN A 98 -11.64 17.61 5.17
CA ASN A 98 -13.03 17.82 5.56
C ASN A 98 -13.27 17.57 7.05
N ILE A 99 -12.57 16.62 7.66
CA ILE A 99 -12.62 16.36 9.11
C ILE A 99 -12.03 17.54 9.89
N TYR A 100 -10.84 18.04 9.50
CA TYR A 100 -10.23 19.18 10.19
C TYR A 100 -11.10 20.45 10.10
N THR A 101 -11.61 20.75 8.90
CA THR A 101 -12.51 21.90 8.70
C THR A 101 -13.84 21.72 9.43
N GLY A 102 -14.36 20.49 9.51
CA GLY A 102 -15.57 20.14 10.25
C GLY A 102 -15.40 20.29 11.76
N LEU A 103 -14.27 19.86 12.32
CA LEU A 103 -13.94 20.06 13.73
C LEU A 103 -13.88 21.55 14.07
N GLN A 104 -13.24 22.38 13.23
CA GLN A 104 -13.22 23.82 13.43
C GLN A 104 -14.63 24.44 13.37
N ALA A 105 -15.44 24.04 12.38
CA ALA A 105 -16.83 24.49 12.28
C ALA A 105 -17.66 24.09 13.50
N TYR A 106 -17.47 22.86 14.01
CA TYR A 106 -18.13 22.36 15.22
C TYR A 106 -17.71 23.16 16.47
N HIS A 107 -16.43 23.48 16.62
CA HIS A 107 -15.96 24.33 17.72
C HIS A 107 -16.63 25.70 17.70
N ILE A 108 -16.69 26.35 16.52
CA ILE A 108 -17.30 27.67 16.37
C ILE A 108 -18.81 27.62 16.68
N LYS A 109 -19.50 26.54 16.28
CA LYS A 109 -20.95 26.40 16.46
C LYS A 109 -21.36 26.00 17.88
N THR A 110 -20.60 25.15 18.56
CA THR A 110 -21.00 24.58 19.87
C THR A 110 -20.14 25.10 21.03
N SER A 111 -19.10 25.89 20.76
CA SER A 111 -18.12 26.37 21.75
C SER A 111 -17.47 25.23 22.58
N ARG A 112 -17.53 24.00 22.07
CA ARG A 112 -16.95 22.81 22.72
C ARG A 112 -15.49 22.66 22.34
N ARG A 113 -14.66 22.26 23.31
CA ARG A 113 -13.23 22.02 23.09
C ARG A 113 -13.02 20.82 22.15
N ILE A 114 -12.54 21.09 20.94
CA ILE A 114 -12.22 20.09 19.92
C ILE A 114 -10.79 19.54 20.00
N ARG A 115 -9.97 20.06 20.92
CA ARG A 115 -8.53 19.77 20.99
C ARG A 115 -8.25 18.28 21.11
N VAL A 116 -8.99 17.58 21.96
CA VAL A 116 -8.81 16.13 22.18
C VAL A 116 -9.12 15.35 20.90
N TRP A 117 -10.26 15.62 20.26
CA TRP A 117 -10.64 14.99 19.00
C TRP A 117 -9.64 15.26 17.87
N THR A 118 -9.14 16.49 17.79
CA THR A 118 -8.12 16.87 16.81
C THR A 118 -6.81 16.11 17.07
N MET A 119 -6.34 16.06 18.32
CA MET A 119 -5.12 15.32 18.68
C MET A 119 -5.24 13.82 18.37
N ILE A 120 -6.38 13.21 18.69
CA ILE A 120 -6.63 11.78 18.39
C ILE A 120 -6.59 11.55 16.88
N PHE A 121 -7.31 12.35 16.09
CA PHE A 121 -7.34 12.20 14.64
C PHE A 121 -5.97 12.45 14.00
N THR A 122 -5.23 13.46 14.46
CA THR A 122 -3.86 13.72 13.99
C THR A 122 -2.91 12.57 14.33
N ALA A 123 -3.01 12.00 15.53
CA ALA A 123 -2.22 10.83 15.93
C ALA A 123 -2.53 9.61 15.05
N GLU A 124 -3.82 9.36 14.76
CA GLU A 124 -4.26 8.29 13.85
C GLU A 124 -3.67 8.44 12.45
N VAL A 125 -3.81 9.62 11.83
CA VAL A 125 -3.22 9.90 10.50
C VAL A 125 -1.69 9.74 10.53
N SER A 126 -1.03 10.24 11.58
CA SER A 126 0.42 10.13 11.72
C SER A 126 0.87 8.67 11.85
N PHE A 127 0.12 7.87 12.60
CA PHE A 127 0.36 6.44 12.75
C PHE A 127 0.23 5.72 11.39
N ILE A 128 -0.83 6.00 10.62
CA ILE A 128 -1.01 5.42 9.28
C ILE A 128 0.16 5.78 8.35
N VAL A 129 0.58 7.05 8.32
CA VAL A 129 1.73 7.50 7.51
C VAL A 129 3.02 6.82 7.95
N PHE A 130 3.25 6.68 9.25
CA PHE A 130 4.42 6.00 9.79
C PHE A 130 4.46 4.53 9.35
N PHE A 131 3.36 3.78 9.50
CA PHE A 131 3.29 2.39 9.06
C PHE A 131 3.44 2.25 7.54
N TYR A 132 2.88 3.17 6.76
CA TYR A 132 3.05 3.20 5.31
C TYR A 132 4.53 3.32 4.92
N LEU A 133 5.26 4.25 5.56
CA LEU A 133 6.70 4.42 5.33
C LEU A 133 7.53 3.23 5.84
N LEU A 134 7.13 2.62 6.96
CA LEU A 134 7.79 1.43 7.49
C LEU A 134 7.64 0.23 6.55
N GLN A 135 6.46 0.01 5.94
CA GLN A 135 6.24 -1.10 5.01
C GLN A 135 7.17 -1.01 3.79
N ASP A 136 7.32 0.18 3.20
CA ASP A 136 8.22 0.43 2.08
C ASP A 136 9.69 0.14 2.44
N LYS A 137 10.13 0.62 3.61
CA LYS A 137 11.49 0.37 4.13
C LYS A 137 11.72 -1.10 4.47
N TRP A 138 10.72 -1.79 5.02
CA TRP A 138 10.84 -3.19 5.42
C TRP A 138 11.02 -4.11 4.22
N GLU A 139 10.24 -3.92 3.14
CA GLU A 139 10.44 -4.69 1.90
C GLU A 139 11.83 -4.45 1.30
N TYR A 140 12.31 -3.21 1.34
CA TYR A 140 13.65 -2.86 0.89
C TYR A 140 14.75 -3.57 1.70
N ILE A 141 14.64 -3.58 3.03
CA ILE A 141 15.59 -4.26 3.92
C ILE A 141 15.58 -5.77 3.69
N GLN A 142 14.39 -6.38 3.52
CA GLN A 142 14.27 -7.81 3.22
C GLN A 142 14.94 -8.18 1.89
N LYS A 143 14.70 -7.39 0.82
CA LYS A 143 15.33 -7.60 -0.48
C LYS A 143 16.86 -7.49 -0.41
N LYS A 144 17.38 -6.50 0.35
CA LYS A 144 18.83 -6.36 0.59
C LYS A 144 19.42 -7.54 1.38
N GLY A 145 18.74 -7.99 2.43
CA GLY A 145 19.17 -9.14 3.24
C GLY A 145 19.25 -10.43 2.43
N VAL A 146 18.26 -10.69 1.57
CA VAL A 146 18.25 -11.86 0.67
C VAL A 146 19.37 -11.79 -0.37
N ILE A 147 19.59 -10.63 -0.99
CA ILE A 147 20.68 -10.45 -1.96
C ILE A 147 22.05 -10.68 -1.30
N LEU A 148 22.27 -10.11 -0.12
CA LEU A 148 23.53 -10.26 0.62
C LEU A 148 23.77 -11.73 1.05
N GLY A 149 22.73 -12.42 1.52
CA GLY A 149 22.81 -13.84 1.86
C GLY A 149 23.17 -14.70 0.65
N ASN A 150 22.56 -14.44 -0.51
CA ASN A 150 22.88 -15.16 -1.75
C ASN A 150 24.30 -14.85 -2.27
N GLU A 151 24.77 -13.60 -2.12
CA GLU A 151 26.15 -13.21 -2.46
C GLU A 151 27.17 -13.91 -1.57
N LEU A 152 26.91 -14.07 -0.27
CA LEU A 152 27.80 -14.78 0.69
C LEU A 152 27.85 -16.30 0.45
N ILE A 153 26.79 -16.89 -0.09
CA ILE A 153 26.74 -18.32 -0.45
C ILE A 153 27.51 -18.59 -1.76
N ARG A 154 27.74 -17.58 -2.60
CA ARG A 154 28.37 -17.70 -3.93
C ARG A 154 29.91 -17.59 -4.01
N PRO A 155 30.74 -17.28 -2.97
CA PRO A 155 32.19 -17.27 -3.07
C PRO A 155 32.79 -18.21 -2.01
N THR A 156 32.50 -19.50 -2.09
CA THR A 156 33.25 -20.53 -1.32
C THR A 156 33.44 -21.82 -2.12
N GLY A 157 32.64 -22.05 -3.16
CA GLY A 157 32.73 -23.26 -3.99
C GLY A 157 33.80 -23.26 -5.09
N LYS A 158 34.63 -22.22 -5.23
CA LYS A 158 35.57 -22.11 -6.37
C LYS A 158 37.08 -22.08 -6.03
N GLU A 159 37.47 -22.09 -4.76
CA GLU A 159 38.90 -22.05 -4.39
C GLU A 159 39.51 -23.38 -3.89
N ILE A 160 38.73 -24.42 -3.60
CA ILE A 160 39.28 -25.66 -3.03
C ILE A 160 39.63 -26.73 -4.09
N SER A 161 39.13 -26.64 -5.33
CA SER A 161 39.35 -27.69 -6.34
C SER A 161 40.65 -27.59 -7.14
N THR A 162 41.40 -26.48 -7.04
CA THR A 162 42.62 -26.28 -7.86
C THR A 162 43.92 -26.65 -7.13
N SER A 163 43.89 -26.85 -5.80
CA SER A 163 45.10 -27.19 -5.04
C SER A 163 45.43 -28.70 -4.99
N ASN A 164 44.44 -29.59 -5.19
CA ASN A 164 44.68 -31.03 -5.07
C ASN A 164 45.14 -31.69 -6.38
N ASN A 165 44.91 -31.08 -7.54
CA ASN A 165 45.32 -31.65 -8.83
C ASN A 165 46.79 -31.38 -9.21
N LYS A 166 47.56 -30.63 -8.41
CA LYS A 166 48.97 -30.32 -8.71
C LYS A 166 49.98 -31.19 -7.97
N LYS A 167 49.56 -32.05 -7.03
CA LYS A 167 50.49 -32.86 -6.21
C LYS A 167 50.64 -34.33 -6.64
N GLU A 168 49.88 -34.82 -7.61
CA GLU A 168 49.89 -36.25 -7.99
C GLU A 168 50.63 -36.56 -9.31
N SER A 169 51.33 -35.58 -9.91
CA SER A 169 51.99 -35.75 -11.23
C SER A 169 53.53 -35.81 -11.18
N LEU A 170 54.14 -36.01 -10.00
CA LEU A 170 55.60 -35.99 -9.86
C LEU A 170 56.11 -37.21 -9.07
N THR A 171 56.03 -38.38 -9.72
CA THR A 171 56.87 -39.55 -9.41
C THR A 171 57.18 -40.32 -10.72
N ASP A 172 58.47 -40.22 -11.12
CA ASP A 172 59.38 -40.96 -12.05
C ASP A 172 59.06 -42.44 -12.42
N PRO A 173 59.81 -43.19 -13.30
CA PRO A 173 60.96 -42.86 -14.16
C PRO A 173 61.06 -43.51 -15.58
N THR A 174 62.01 -42.97 -16.38
CA THR A 174 62.95 -43.63 -17.34
C THR A 174 62.56 -44.23 -18.73
N TYR A 175 63.54 -44.02 -19.66
CA TYR A 175 63.93 -44.72 -20.93
C TYR A 175 62.97 -44.67 -22.14
N GLU A 176 63.35 -44.56 -23.42
CA GLU A 176 64.62 -44.53 -24.17
C GLU A 176 64.33 -44.04 -25.63
N THR A 177 65.37 -43.50 -26.28
CA THR A 177 65.71 -43.48 -27.73
C THR A 177 64.77 -42.96 -28.84
N MET A 178 65.26 -41.91 -29.54
CA MET A 178 65.42 -41.71 -31.01
C MET A 178 65.74 -40.21 -31.19
N VAL A 179 66.90 -39.72 -31.65
CA VAL A 179 67.53 -39.84 -32.98
C VAL A 179 68.96 -39.24 -32.92
N SER A 180 69.86 -39.77 -33.77
CA SER A 180 71.16 -39.24 -34.23
C SER A 180 72.39 -39.55 -33.37
#